data_AF-A0A0C4DU97-F1
#
_entry.id   AF-A0A0C4DU97-F1
#
_cell.length_a   1.000
_cell.length_b   1.000
_cell.length_c   1.000
_cell.angle_alpha   90.00
_cell.angle_beta   90.00
_cell.angle_gamma   90.00
#
_symmetry.space_group_name_H-M   'P 1'
#
loop_
_entity.id
_entity.type
_entity.pdbx_description
1 polymer ?
#
loop_
_entity_poly.entity_id
_entity_poly.type
_entity_poly.pdbx_seq_one_letter_code
_entity_poly.pdbx_strand_id
1 'polypeptide(L)'
;MLSPTALLISSLTLVAAFKVPEGQANGVYRAYYNAEGQEVHELLTPEMLISSPPEGAASVLQRSAPAAVAPGRFRRLTLLLVISFYCNTELAPSSGGRRTGYDIYCGCGFTLDPGDCDAVVANLKAQFGSGYTFIQPRMSYYSIMGRSVVAFVCNYSGSAYLGVSAQTYGEWLIVITAECGRYIAGSEGTPGSSSQGYMRSGSDFCANALTSPAHHC
;
A
#
# COMPACT_ATOMS: atom_id res chain seq x y z
N MET A 1 -17.48 -23.08 -50.18
CA MET A 1 -16.57 -23.35 -49.05
C MET A 1 -16.01 -22.01 -48.58
N LEU A 2 -16.67 -21.34 -47.63
CA LEU A 2 -16.17 -20.12 -46.99
C LEU A 2 -15.67 -20.50 -45.60
N SER A 3 -14.38 -20.35 -45.36
CA SER A 3 -13.76 -20.50 -44.04
C SER A 3 -13.92 -19.18 -43.28
N PRO A 4 -14.49 -19.15 -42.07
CA PRO A 4 -14.48 -17.96 -41.24
C PRO A 4 -13.14 -17.88 -40.49
N THR A 5 -12.35 -16.84 -40.81
CA THR A 5 -11.12 -16.50 -40.11
C THR A 5 -11.46 -16.09 -38.68
N ALA A 6 -11.22 -16.99 -37.72
CA ALA A 6 -11.37 -16.71 -36.30
C ALA A 6 -10.29 -15.72 -35.85
N LEU A 7 -10.71 -14.50 -35.50
CA LEU A 7 -9.88 -13.52 -34.80
C LEU A 7 -9.64 -14.03 -33.37
N LEU A 8 -8.43 -14.51 -33.10
CA LEU A 8 -7.95 -14.77 -31.74
C LEU A 8 -7.68 -13.42 -31.07
N ILE A 9 -8.62 -12.97 -30.23
CA ILE A 9 -8.40 -11.84 -29.32
C ILE A 9 -7.56 -12.37 -28.16
N SER A 10 -6.24 -12.24 -28.26
CA SER A 10 -5.31 -12.48 -27.15
C SER A 10 -5.61 -11.46 -26.04
N SER A 11 -6.24 -11.95 -24.98
CA SER A 11 -6.49 -11.16 -23.77
C SER A 11 -5.15 -10.89 -23.08
N LEU A 12 -4.56 -9.71 -23.29
CA LEU A 12 -3.43 -9.26 -22.48
C LEU A 12 -3.95 -9.04 -21.05
N THR A 13 -3.62 -9.96 -20.16
CA THR A 13 -3.71 -9.71 -18.73
C THR A 13 -2.64 -8.68 -18.38
N LEU A 14 -3.00 -7.39 -18.38
CA LEU A 14 -2.18 -6.36 -17.75
C LEU A 14 -2.13 -6.67 -16.25
N VAL A 15 -1.03 -7.27 -15.83
CA VAL A 15 -0.63 -7.26 -14.42
C VAL A 15 -0.31 -5.80 -14.09
N ALA A 16 -0.93 -5.24 -13.05
CA ALA A 16 -0.60 -3.90 -12.58
C ALA A 16 0.87 -3.89 -12.15
N ALA A 17 1.70 -3.30 -13.00
CA ALA A 17 3.14 -3.26 -12.93
C ALA A 17 3.48 -1.77 -13.03
N PHE A 18 4.02 -1.20 -11.96
CA PHE A 18 4.24 0.24 -11.86
C PHE A 18 5.69 0.53 -11.51
N LYS A 19 6.33 1.37 -12.32
CA LYS A 19 7.71 1.81 -12.10
C LYS A 19 7.70 3.30 -11.82
N VAL A 20 8.34 3.71 -10.73
CA VAL A 20 8.51 5.14 -10.44
C VAL A 20 9.28 5.80 -11.61
N PRO A 21 8.71 6.82 -12.28
CA PRO A 21 9.38 7.48 -13.41
C PRO A 21 10.72 8.10 -13.01
N GLU A 22 11.67 8.13 -13.95
CA GLU A 22 12.94 8.81 -13.70
C GLU A 22 12.69 10.32 -13.49
N GLY A 23 13.35 10.88 -12.48
CA GLY A 23 13.18 12.30 -12.16
C GLY A 23 11.89 12.64 -11.41
N GLN A 24 11.03 11.66 -11.10
CA GLN A 24 9.79 11.90 -10.35
C GLN A 24 10.07 12.69 -9.07
N ALA A 25 9.25 13.72 -8.83
CA ALA A 25 9.33 14.52 -7.62
C ALA A 25 8.94 13.70 -6.38
N ASN A 26 9.36 14.17 -5.22
CA ASN A 26 8.91 13.62 -3.95
C ASN A 26 7.41 13.86 -3.78
N GLY A 27 6.70 12.86 -3.25
CA GLY A 27 5.27 13.00 -3.01
C GLY A 27 4.54 11.68 -2.90
N VAL A 28 3.21 11.76 -2.98
CA VAL A 28 2.31 10.61 -3.02
C VAL A 28 1.54 10.65 -4.33
N TYR A 29 1.44 9.50 -4.96
CA TYR A 29 0.93 9.36 -6.31
C TYR A 29 -0.09 8.23 -6.37
N ARG A 30 -1.03 8.34 -7.29
CA ARG A 30 -1.75 7.18 -7.81
C ARG A 30 -1.15 6.77 -9.15
N ALA A 31 -1.03 5.47 -9.36
CA ALA A 31 -0.56 4.87 -10.60
C ALA A 31 -1.67 3.99 -11.20
N TYR A 32 -1.91 4.12 -12.49
CA TYR A 32 -2.91 3.33 -13.22
C TYR A 32 -2.58 3.31 -14.73
N TYR A 33 -3.22 2.41 -15.47
CA TYR A 33 -3.21 2.46 -16.93
C TYR A 33 -4.44 3.22 -17.44
N ASN A 34 -4.25 4.19 -18.33
CA ASN A 34 -5.35 4.91 -18.98
C ASN A 34 -6.04 4.05 -20.07
N ALA A 35 -7.02 4.62 -20.77
CA ALA A 35 -7.78 3.91 -21.81
C ALA A 35 -6.89 3.48 -22.99
N GLU A 36 -5.78 4.19 -23.22
CA GLU A 36 -4.77 3.93 -24.22
C GLU A 36 -3.75 2.86 -23.77
N GLY A 37 -3.88 2.33 -22.55
CA GLY A 37 -2.97 1.36 -21.97
C GLY A 37 -1.62 1.95 -21.54
N GLN A 38 -1.53 3.27 -21.41
CA GLN A 38 -0.32 3.97 -20.96
C GLN A 38 -0.31 4.07 -19.44
N GLU A 39 0.86 3.83 -18.84
CA GLU A 39 1.09 4.02 -17.41
C GLU A 39 1.07 5.51 -17.06
N VAL A 40 0.18 5.90 -16.14
CA VAL A 40 -0.01 7.28 -15.69
C VAL A 40 0.27 7.36 -14.19
N HIS A 41 1.07 8.35 -13.79
CA HIS A 41 1.36 8.68 -12.39
C HIS A 41 0.88 10.08 -12.08
N GLU A 42 -0.17 10.18 -11.27
CA GLU A 42 -0.76 11.47 -10.91
C GLU A 42 -0.39 11.82 -9.47
N LEU A 43 0.19 12.99 -9.27
CA LEU A 43 0.50 13.51 -7.94
C LEU A 43 -0.82 13.79 -7.21
N LEU A 44 -0.97 13.21 -6.02
CA LEU A 44 -2.13 13.44 -5.18
C LEU A 44 -1.93 14.73 -4.40
N THR A 45 -2.75 15.74 -4.72
CA THR A 45 -2.85 16.94 -3.89
C THR A 45 -3.77 16.68 -2.70
N PRO A 46 -3.61 17.41 -1.58
CA PRO A 46 -4.52 17.32 -0.43
C PRO A 46 -6.01 17.51 -0.79
N GLU A 47 -6.28 18.25 -1.86
CA GLU A 47 -7.64 18.57 -2.36
C GLU A 47 -8.29 17.37 -3.07
N MET A 48 -7.51 16.58 -3.81
CA MET A 48 -7.98 15.35 -4.48
C MET A 48 -8.40 14.26 -3.50
N LEU A 49 -8.10 14.43 -2.21
CA LEU A 49 -8.35 13.46 -1.14
C LEU A 49 -9.65 13.77 -0.37
N ILE A 50 -10.31 14.89 -0.66
CA ILE A 50 -11.59 15.29 -0.02
C ILE A 50 -12.80 14.75 -0.80
N SER A 51 -12.62 14.07 -1.94
CA SER A 51 -13.76 13.46 -2.64
C SER A 51 -14.29 12.25 -1.86
N SER A 52 -15.43 12.49 -1.21
CA SER A 52 -16.34 11.58 -0.52
C SER A 52 -16.49 10.19 -1.18
N PRO A 53 -16.90 9.14 -0.42
CA PRO A 53 -17.20 7.82 -0.97
C PRO A 53 -18.18 7.90 -2.15
N PRO A 54 -18.09 6.99 -3.14
CA PRO A 54 -19.06 6.96 -4.22
C PRO A 54 -20.47 6.75 -3.64
N GLU A 55 -21.38 7.68 -3.93
CA GLU A 55 -22.81 7.49 -3.69
C GLU A 55 -23.25 6.21 -4.38
N GLY A 56 -23.55 5.15 -3.60
CA GLY A 56 -24.02 3.87 -4.12
C GLY A 56 -23.26 2.62 -3.69
N ALA A 57 -22.22 2.70 -2.84
CA ALA A 57 -21.64 1.51 -2.22
C ALA A 57 -22.57 0.96 -1.11
N ALA A 58 -23.54 0.13 -1.51
CA ALA A 58 -24.41 -0.60 -0.60
C ALA A 58 -23.59 -1.61 0.25
N SER A 59 -23.48 -1.32 1.54
CA SER A 59 -23.43 -2.22 2.71
C SER A 59 -22.97 -3.66 2.50
N VAL A 60 -21.73 -4.00 2.92
CA VAL A 60 -21.35 -5.38 3.30
C VAL A 60 -20.39 -5.36 4.52
N LEU A 61 -20.89 -5.93 5.62
CA LEU A 61 -20.20 -6.44 6.83
C LEU A 61 -19.51 -5.45 7.79
N GLN A 62 -20.34 -4.65 8.47
CA GLN A 62 -20.04 -4.19 9.83
C GLN A 62 -20.18 -5.37 10.82
N ARG A 63 -19.06 -5.94 11.29
CA ARG A 63 -19.06 -6.62 12.59
C ARG A 63 -18.73 -5.57 13.65
N SER A 64 -19.73 -5.33 14.50
CA SER A 64 -19.64 -4.49 15.68
C SER A 64 -18.49 -4.94 16.58
N ALA A 65 -17.49 -4.07 16.74
CA ALA A 65 -16.55 -4.15 17.86
C ALA A 65 -17.30 -3.82 19.16
N PRO A 66 -17.06 -4.53 20.27
CA PRO A 66 -17.67 -4.20 21.55
C PRO A 66 -17.11 -2.89 22.13
N ALA A 67 -17.95 -2.27 22.94
CA ALA A 67 -17.81 -0.94 23.54
C ALA A 67 -16.42 -0.61 24.11
N ALA A 68 -15.94 0.58 23.76
CA ALA A 68 -14.78 1.22 24.35
C ALA A 68 -14.91 1.39 25.87
N VAL A 69 -13.89 0.96 26.61
CA VAL A 69 -13.67 1.33 28.01
C VAL A 69 -13.21 2.79 28.06
N ALA A 70 -13.82 3.57 28.95
CA ALA A 70 -13.64 5.02 29.06
C ALA A 70 -12.18 5.44 29.36
N PRO A 71 -11.68 6.55 28.78
CA PRO A 71 -10.38 7.09 29.14
C PRO A 71 -10.45 7.95 30.40
N GLY A 72 -9.54 7.68 31.34
CA GLY A 72 -9.29 8.51 32.50
C GLY A 72 -8.73 9.89 32.12
N ARG A 73 -9.11 10.90 32.91
CA ARG A 73 -8.65 12.29 32.86
C ARG A 73 -7.12 12.38 32.75
N PHE A 74 -6.61 12.84 31.62
CA PHE A 74 -5.26 13.41 31.53
C PHE A 74 -5.31 14.87 31.11
N ARG A 75 -4.52 15.67 31.85
CA ARG A 75 -4.46 17.12 31.80
C ARG A 75 -3.95 17.62 30.46
N ARG A 76 -4.53 18.74 29.99
CA ARG A 76 -4.01 19.63 28.94
C ARG A 76 -2.55 20.00 29.24
N LEU A 77 -1.62 19.62 28.37
CA LEU A 77 -0.41 20.41 28.08
C LEU A 77 0.18 19.98 26.73
N THR A 78 0.27 20.95 25.82
CA THR A 78 1.13 21.01 24.62
C THR A 78 0.91 20.00 23.48
N LEU A 79 0.10 20.43 22.52
CA LEU A 79 -0.10 19.86 21.18
C LEU A 79 1.08 20.25 20.27
N LEU A 80 2.04 19.36 20.04
CA LEU A 80 3.00 19.43 18.92
C LEU A 80 3.67 18.06 18.72
N LEU A 81 3.58 17.55 17.48
CA LEU A 81 4.24 16.36 16.92
C LEU A 81 3.83 14.98 17.47
N VAL A 82 2.72 14.46 16.93
CA VAL A 82 2.49 13.00 16.83
C VAL A 82 2.46 12.66 15.33
N ILE A 83 3.58 12.87 14.63
CA ILE A 83 3.77 12.24 13.32
C ILE A 83 4.26 10.84 13.61
N SER A 84 3.29 9.96 13.66
CA SER A 84 3.37 8.52 13.74
C SER A 84 4.50 7.92 12.89
N PHE A 85 5.57 7.48 13.55
CA PHE A 85 6.67 6.71 12.98
C PHE A 85 6.27 5.24 12.85
N TYR A 86 6.03 4.75 11.63
CA TYR A 86 5.59 3.36 11.40
C TYR A 86 6.65 2.46 10.73
N CYS A 87 7.87 2.95 10.43
CA CYS A 87 9.06 2.10 10.21
C CYS A 87 9.89 1.95 11.53
N ASN A 88 9.46 2.61 12.64
CA ASN A 88 10.13 2.70 13.95
C ASN A 88 9.26 2.29 15.16
N THR A 89 8.17 1.52 15.01
CA THR A 89 7.40 1.11 16.20
C THR A 89 8.11 0.02 17.00
N GLU A 90 8.81 0.43 18.07
CA GLU A 90 8.77 -0.28 19.35
C GLU A 90 7.35 -0.18 19.93
N LEU A 91 6.40 -0.92 19.36
CA LEU A 91 5.18 -1.27 20.09
C LEU A 91 5.30 -2.75 20.41
N ALA A 92 5.27 -3.04 21.72
CA ALA A 92 5.31 -4.39 22.27
C ALA A 92 4.41 -5.34 21.47
N PRO A 93 4.83 -6.61 21.27
CA PRO A 93 4.11 -7.55 20.43
C PRO A 93 2.72 -7.80 21.01
N SER A 94 1.69 -7.13 20.49
CA SER A 94 0.33 -7.60 20.64
C SER A 94 0.17 -8.78 19.70
N SER A 95 0.59 -9.97 20.19
CA SER A 95 0.31 -11.29 19.62
C SER A 95 0.04 -11.26 18.11
N GLY A 96 1.12 -11.18 17.32
CA GLY A 96 1.08 -11.30 15.86
C GLY A 96 0.57 -12.68 15.46
N GLY A 97 -0.74 -12.85 15.49
CA GLY A 97 -1.40 -13.97 14.85
C GLY A 97 -1.19 -13.80 13.36
N ARG A 98 -0.47 -14.73 12.74
CA ARG A 98 -0.37 -14.89 11.29
C ARG A 98 -1.74 -14.63 10.68
N ARG A 99 -1.90 -13.54 9.92
CA ARG A 99 -3.14 -13.27 9.18
C ARG A 99 -3.28 -14.40 8.17
N THR A 100 -4.17 -15.35 8.46
CA THR A 100 -4.42 -16.51 7.60
C THR A 100 -4.95 -16.01 6.26
N GLY A 101 -4.09 -15.92 5.24
CA GLY A 101 -4.45 -15.49 3.89
C GLY A 101 -3.44 -14.63 3.13
N TYR A 102 -2.42 -14.09 3.82
CA TYR A 102 -1.38 -13.26 3.18
C TYR A 102 0.01 -13.86 3.39
N ASP A 103 0.83 -13.78 2.34
CA ASP A 103 2.22 -14.19 2.37
C ASP A 103 3.12 -12.96 2.53
N ILE A 104 4.25 -13.14 3.22
CA ILE A 104 5.26 -12.10 3.45
C ILE A 104 6.44 -12.32 2.51
N TYR A 105 7.00 -11.26 1.96
CA TYR A 105 8.08 -11.31 0.97
C TYR A 105 9.17 -10.34 1.40
N CYS A 106 10.37 -10.83 1.66
CA CYS A 106 11.48 -10.05 2.23
C CYS A 106 12.63 -9.86 1.25
N GLY A 107 13.15 -8.64 1.16
CA GLY A 107 14.35 -8.29 0.41
C GLY A 107 15.60 -8.33 1.30
N CYS A 108 15.92 -9.49 1.86
CA CYS A 108 17.02 -9.64 2.83
C CYS A 108 18.40 -9.22 2.27
N GLY A 109 19.33 -8.86 3.16
CA GLY A 109 20.75 -8.64 2.84
C GLY A 109 21.15 -7.18 2.59
N PHE A 110 20.21 -6.24 2.64
CA PHE A 110 20.51 -4.81 2.63
C PHE A 110 19.46 -4.02 3.43
N THR A 111 19.91 -2.91 4.01
CA THR A 111 19.04 -2.00 4.75
C THR A 111 18.66 -0.82 3.85
N LEU A 112 17.40 -0.44 3.90
CA LEU A 112 16.89 0.78 3.29
C LEU A 112 17.37 2.01 4.09
N ASP A 113 17.37 3.17 3.45
CA ASP A 113 17.60 4.42 4.20
C ASP A 113 16.47 4.62 5.22
N PRO A 114 16.78 4.73 6.53
CA PRO A 114 15.77 4.87 7.57
C PRO A 114 14.91 6.13 7.43
N GLY A 115 15.54 7.25 7.08
CA GLY A 115 14.87 8.54 6.97
C GLY A 115 13.87 8.55 5.82
N ASP A 116 14.28 8.02 4.67
CA ASP A 116 13.40 7.87 3.51
C ASP A 116 12.29 6.84 3.77
N CYS A 117 12.58 5.68 4.42
CA CYS A 117 11.56 4.70 4.81
C CYS A 117 10.45 5.35 5.64
N ASP A 118 10.86 6.01 6.74
CA ASP A 118 9.92 6.65 7.66
C ASP A 118 9.12 7.75 6.94
N ALA A 119 9.77 8.53 6.08
CA ALA A 119 9.11 9.61 5.34
C ALA A 119 8.08 9.09 4.32
N VAL A 120 8.39 8.08 3.50
CA VAL A 120 7.42 7.54 2.52
C VAL A 120 6.23 6.87 3.20
N VAL A 121 6.45 6.16 4.31
CA VAL A 121 5.38 5.52 5.07
C VAL A 121 4.49 6.58 5.71
N ALA A 122 5.08 7.61 6.33
CA ALA A 122 4.33 8.70 6.94
C ALA A 122 3.48 9.45 5.90
N ASN A 123 4.06 9.77 4.75
CA ASN A 123 3.36 10.44 3.65
C ASN A 123 2.19 9.61 3.13
N LEU A 124 2.40 8.31 2.88
CA LEU A 124 1.35 7.45 2.35
C LEU A 124 0.22 7.25 3.38
N LYS A 125 0.56 7.08 4.66
CA LYS A 125 -0.43 7.01 5.75
C LYS A 125 -1.22 8.29 5.92
N ALA A 126 -0.59 9.45 5.76
CA ALA A 126 -1.29 10.73 5.79
C ALA A 126 -2.37 10.79 4.71
N GLN A 127 -2.14 10.21 3.54
CA GLN A 127 -3.16 10.16 2.48
C GLN A 127 -4.31 9.21 2.76
N PHE A 128 -4.08 8.11 3.48
CA PHE A 128 -5.17 7.22 3.88
C PHE A 128 -6.00 7.81 5.03
N GLY A 129 -5.39 8.60 5.91
CA GLY A 129 -6.08 9.25 7.02
C GLY A 129 -6.74 8.26 7.99
N SER A 130 -7.70 8.75 8.78
CA SER A 130 -8.44 7.93 9.76
C SER A 130 -9.60 7.14 9.16
N GLY A 131 -9.98 7.44 7.90
CA GLY A 131 -11.04 6.76 7.17
C GLY A 131 -10.50 5.66 6.25
N TYR A 132 -11.40 5.07 5.46
CA TYR A 132 -11.02 4.19 4.37
C TYR A 132 -10.89 4.97 3.06
N THR A 133 -9.73 4.87 2.43
CA THR A 133 -9.50 5.20 1.03
C THR A 133 -9.79 3.95 0.20
N PHE A 134 -10.59 4.08 -0.86
CA PHE A 134 -10.90 2.99 -1.77
C PHE A 134 -10.06 3.09 -3.03
N ILE A 135 -9.04 2.23 -3.12
CA ILE A 135 -8.19 2.11 -4.31
C ILE A 135 -8.97 1.36 -5.39
N GLN A 136 -9.12 1.98 -6.55
CA GLN A 136 -9.86 1.40 -7.67
C GLN A 136 -9.22 0.09 -8.17
N PRO A 137 -9.98 -0.77 -8.88
CA PRO A 137 -9.42 -1.91 -9.59
C PRO A 137 -8.26 -1.48 -10.50
N ARG A 138 -7.18 -2.28 -10.54
CA ARG A 138 -5.96 -2.04 -11.34
C ARG A 138 -5.27 -0.69 -11.08
N MET A 139 -5.44 -0.14 -9.89
CA MET A 139 -4.79 1.10 -9.45
C MET A 139 -3.86 0.83 -8.26
N SER A 140 -2.82 1.64 -8.13
CA SER A 140 -1.93 1.61 -6.98
C SER A 140 -1.72 2.99 -6.40
N TYR A 141 -1.44 3.04 -5.10
CA TYR A 141 -1.02 4.26 -4.42
C TYR A 141 0.40 4.05 -3.93
N TYR A 142 1.27 5.04 -4.12
CA TYR A 142 2.65 4.96 -3.65
C TYR A 142 3.19 6.31 -3.22
N SER A 143 4.15 6.30 -2.29
CA SER A 143 4.94 7.46 -1.92
C SER A 143 6.41 7.24 -2.20
N ILE A 144 7.08 8.29 -2.68
CA ILE A 144 8.51 8.30 -2.98
C ILE A 144 9.16 9.51 -2.30
N MET A 145 10.29 9.27 -1.63
CA MET A 145 11.16 10.29 -1.01
C MET A 145 12.62 9.94 -1.30
N GLY A 146 13.44 10.97 -1.54
CA GLY A 146 14.89 10.83 -1.70
C GLY A 146 15.34 9.97 -2.89
N ARG A 147 14.39 9.43 -3.67
CA ARG A 147 14.58 8.45 -4.76
C ARG A 147 15.29 7.17 -4.32
N SER A 148 15.21 6.81 -3.04
CA SER A 148 15.84 5.60 -2.50
C SER A 148 14.82 4.54 -2.06
N VAL A 149 13.68 4.95 -1.50
CA VAL A 149 12.63 4.06 -0.97
C VAL A 149 11.28 4.45 -1.56
N VAL A 150 10.47 3.45 -1.90
CA VAL A 150 9.06 3.58 -2.24
C VAL A 150 8.21 2.80 -1.24
N ALA A 151 7.19 3.43 -0.69
CA ALA A 151 6.11 2.75 0.05
C ALA A 151 4.89 2.66 -0.86
N PHE A 152 4.17 1.54 -0.86
CA PHE A 152 3.13 1.28 -1.84
C PHE A 152 1.98 0.42 -1.32
N VAL A 153 0.85 0.53 -2.00
CA VAL A 153 -0.28 -0.40 -1.99
C VAL A 153 -0.75 -0.61 -3.43
N CYS A 154 -0.77 -1.86 -3.88
CA CYS A 154 -1.17 -2.26 -5.22
C CYS A 154 -2.50 -3.01 -5.18
N ASN A 155 -3.49 -2.58 -5.97
CA ASN A 155 -4.71 -3.33 -6.21
C ASN A 155 -4.63 -4.03 -7.57
N TYR A 156 -4.37 -5.34 -7.56
CA TYR A 156 -4.32 -6.15 -8.79
C TYR A 156 -5.70 -6.57 -9.27
N SER A 157 -6.75 -6.39 -8.44
CA SER A 157 -8.09 -6.81 -8.79
C SER A 157 -8.57 -6.11 -10.07
N GLY A 158 -9.17 -6.88 -10.97
CA GLY A 158 -9.78 -6.36 -12.18
C GLY A 158 -11.16 -5.73 -11.98
N SER A 159 -11.77 -5.92 -10.81
CA SER A 159 -13.17 -5.51 -10.54
C SER A 159 -13.46 -5.04 -9.12
N ALA A 160 -12.65 -5.41 -8.13
CA ALA A 160 -12.89 -5.05 -6.73
C ALA A 160 -12.08 -3.82 -6.30
N TYR A 161 -12.72 -2.98 -5.49
CA TYR A 161 -12.05 -1.90 -4.78
C TYR A 161 -11.28 -2.48 -3.59
N LEU A 162 -10.13 -1.87 -3.28
CA LEU A 162 -9.33 -2.18 -2.09
C LEU A 162 -9.47 -1.05 -1.07
N GLY A 163 -10.14 -1.32 0.04
CA GLY A 163 -10.30 -0.36 1.14
C GLY A 163 -9.07 -0.37 2.06
N VAL A 164 -8.43 0.78 2.22
CA VAL A 164 -7.22 0.94 3.05
C VAL A 164 -7.36 2.15 3.95
N SER A 165 -7.02 2.00 5.23
CA SER A 165 -6.88 3.12 6.18
C SER A 165 -5.42 3.24 6.65
N ALA A 166 -5.06 4.37 7.25
CA ALA A 166 -3.72 4.52 7.84
C ALA A 166 -3.44 3.46 8.93
N GLN A 167 -4.48 3.06 9.67
CA GLN A 167 -4.38 2.01 10.68
C GLN A 167 -4.12 0.66 10.02
N THR A 168 -4.96 0.26 9.06
CA THR A 168 -4.83 -1.02 8.35
C THR A 168 -3.47 -1.15 7.67
N TYR A 169 -3.01 -0.08 7.00
CA TYR A 169 -1.69 -0.06 6.39
C TYR A 169 -0.57 -0.20 7.43
N GLY A 170 -0.69 0.48 8.59
CA GLY A 170 0.26 0.33 9.69
C GLY A 170 0.33 -1.09 10.25
N GLU A 171 -0.81 -1.77 10.39
CA GLU A 171 -0.86 -3.16 10.86
C GLU A 171 -0.15 -4.13 9.91
N TRP A 172 -0.28 -3.93 8.59
CA TRP A 172 0.48 -4.70 7.60
C TRP A 172 1.99 -4.48 7.74
N LEU A 173 2.41 -3.21 7.91
CA LEU A 173 3.83 -2.88 8.08
C LEU A 173 4.43 -3.47 9.37
N ILE A 174 3.64 -3.63 10.43
CA ILE A 174 4.10 -4.30 11.67
C ILE A 174 4.48 -5.76 11.37
N VAL A 175 3.67 -6.48 10.61
CA VAL A 175 3.95 -7.88 10.25
C VAL A 175 5.18 -7.96 9.35
N ILE A 176 5.27 -7.12 8.32
CA ILE A 176 6.43 -7.05 7.43
C ILE A 176 7.71 -6.78 8.23
N THR A 177 7.67 -5.81 9.16
CA THR A 177 8.82 -5.47 10.00
C THR A 177 9.22 -6.62 10.93
N ALA A 178 8.25 -7.34 11.48
CA ALA A 178 8.50 -8.46 12.40
C ALA A 178 9.17 -9.65 11.70
N GLU A 179 8.81 -9.91 10.44
CA GLU A 179 9.33 -11.05 9.67
C GLU A 179 10.58 -10.70 8.86
N CYS A 180 10.61 -9.55 8.18
CA CYS A 180 11.73 -9.15 7.32
C CYS A 180 12.81 -8.38 8.07
N GLY A 181 12.50 -7.83 9.24
CA GLY A 181 13.39 -6.95 9.99
C GLY A 181 13.19 -5.48 9.67
N ARG A 182 13.64 -4.65 10.61
CA ARG A 182 13.48 -3.20 10.56
C ARG A 182 14.32 -2.58 9.44
N TYR A 183 13.70 -1.72 8.65
CA TYR A 183 14.29 -1.08 7.47
C TYR A 183 14.77 -2.09 6.40
N ILE A 184 14.29 -3.33 6.43
CA ILE A 184 14.52 -4.29 5.35
C ILE A 184 13.33 -4.23 4.39
N ALA A 185 13.61 -4.16 3.09
CA ALA A 185 12.56 -4.16 2.07
C ALA A 185 11.62 -5.34 2.28
N GLY A 186 10.32 -5.11 2.18
CA GLY A 186 9.37 -6.19 2.31
C GLY A 186 7.95 -5.80 1.96
N SER A 187 7.16 -6.83 1.72
CA SER A 187 5.76 -6.71 1.34
C SER A 187 4.93 -7.86 1.87
N GLU A 188 3.66 -7.58 2.08
CA GLU A 188 2.61 -8.54 2.35
C GLU A 188 1.65 -8.51 1.17
N GLY A 189 1.08 -9.66 0.81
CA GLY A 189 0.01 -9.67 -0.17
C GLY A 189 -0.45 -11.05 -0.58
N THR A 190 -1.35 -11.06 -1.56
CA THR A 190 -1.86 -12.26 -2.19
C THR A 190 -1.79 -12.08 -3.70
N PRO A 191 -1.14 -13.00 -4.44
CA PRO A 191 -1.06 -12.93 -5.90
C PRO A 191 -2.42 -12.71 -6.55
N GLY A 192 -2.51 -11.74 -7.45
CA GLY A 192 -3.75 -11.40 -8.17
C GLY A 192 -4.82 -10.65 -7.36
N SER A 193 -4.61 -10.40 -6.07
CA SER A 193 -5.51 -9.60 -5.23
C SER A 193 -4.91 -8.23 -4.92
N SER A 194 -3.95 -8.19 -4.00
CA SER A 194 -3.29 -6.94 -3.58
C SER A 194 -1.92 -7.21 -2.99
N SER A 195 -1.10 -6.17 -2.92
CA SER A 195 0.13 -6.17 -2.16
C SER A 195 0.37 -4.81 -1.52
N GLN A 196 1.15 -4.80 -0.46
CA GLN A 196 1.49 -3.60 0.29
C GLN A 196 2.89 -3.76 0.87
N GLY A 197 3.62 -2.66 0.99
CA GLY A 197 4.93 -2.71 1.61
C GLY A 197 5.79 -1.51 1.28
N TYR A 198 7.09 -1.72 1.40
CA TYR A 198 8.10 -0.73 1.06
C TYR A 198 9.37 -1.41 0.53
N MET A 199 10.00 -0.81 -0.47
CA MET A 199 11.19 -1.37 -1.11
C MET A 199 12.08 -0.28 -1.70
N ARG A 200 13.25 -0.66 -2.23
CA ARG A 200 14.10 0.29 -2.98
C ARG A 200 13.36 0.78 -4.21
N SER A 201 13.44 2.07 -4.48
CA SER A 201 12.97 2.61 -5.75
C SER A 201 13.92 2.25 -6.89
N GLY A 202 13.38 2.14 -8.11
CA GLY A 202 14.13 1.87 -9.34
C GLY A 202 13.67 0.61 -10.07
N SER A 203 12.99 -0.31 -9.37
CA SER A 203 12.30 -1.46 -9.94
C SER A 203 10.79 -1.23 -10.01
N ASP A 204 10.09 -2.09 -10.75
CA ASP A 204 8.64 -2.16 -10.74
C ASP A 204 8.16 -2.67 -9.37
N PHE A 205 7.57 -1.79 -8.56
CA PHE A 205 7.28 -2.14 -7.18
C PHE A 205 6.07 -3.07 -7.06
N CYS A 206 5.06 -2.91 -7.93
CA CYS A 206 3.90 -3.80 -7.90
C CYS A 206 4.19 -5.17 -8.52
N ALA A 207 5.00 -5.26 -9.58
CA ALA A 207 5.37 -6.54 -10.15
C ALA A 207 6.33 -7.34 -9.24
N ASN A 208 7.19 -6.65 -8.48
CA ASN A 208 8.21 -7.30 -7.64
C ASN A 208 7.79 -7.51 -6.18
N ALA A 209 6.64 -6.98 -5.74
CA ALA A 209 6.21 -7.09 -4.35
C ALA A 209 6.06 -8.53 -3.87
N LEU A 210 5.72 -9.48 -4.75
CA LEU A 210 5.38 -10.85 -4.36
C LEU A 210 6.35 -11.88 -4.96
N THR A 211 7.55 -11.47 -5.36
CA THR A 211 8.49 -12.33 -6.09
C THR A 211 9.64 -12.88 -5.25
N SER A 212 9.86 -12.34 -4.05
CA SER A 212 10.94 -12.83 -3.18
C SER A 212 10.66 -14.26 -2.70
N PRO A 213 11.66 -15.17 -2.73
CA PRO A 213 11.52 -16.49 -2.10
C PRO A 213 11.71 -16.44 -0.58
N ALA A 214 12.20 -15.31 -0.03
CA ALA A 214 12.42 -15.16 1.40
C ALA A 214 11.16 -14.65 2.08
N HIS A 215 10.76 -15.34 3.15
CA HIS A 215 9.60 -14.98 3.98
C HIS A 215 9.99 -14.49 5.37
N HIS A 216 11.29 -14.50 5.69
CA HIS A 216 11.88 -13.95 6.90
C HIS A 216 13.35 -13.56 6.66
N CYS A 217 13.86 -12.65 7.48
CA CYS A 217 15.28 -12.40 7.71
C CYS A 217 15.52 -12.42 9.23
#